data_AF-A0A432G8C8-F1
#
_entry.id   AF-A0A432G8C8-F1
#
_cell.length_a   1.000
_cell.length_b   1.000
_cell.length_c   1.000
_cell.angle_alpha   90.00
_cell.angle_beta   90.00
_cell.angle_gamma   90.00
#
_symmetry.space_group_name_H-M   'P 1'
#
loop_
_entity.id
_entity.type
_entity.pdbx_description
1 polymer ?
#
loop_
_entity_poly.entity_id
_entity_poly.type
_entity_poly.pdbx_seq_one_letter_code
_entity_poly.pdbx_strand_id
1 'polypeptide(L)'
;MSESAKTPIFTLSEKRSIYSLSGVLFFRMFSLFLLLPVFSVLAMDLEGATPFLIGVAFGAYGLTQGFLQLPFGMWSDRAGRKLVIVIGLGLFIAGNFLAAFVDSIHWMIVARFLQGTGAISSTVLALIADLTRPEVRTRANAALGASVGIAFALAFGAAPFFGEWLGLNGMFLMIAVLSLASLVLVLTTVPNPETIKLLPQKVSFWNMAKMVWKVPALRTISWGGFVCGAGLSSTFFLIPMILVQHGFERAEMWKIYLPMMLAG
;
A
#
# COMPACT_ATOMS: atom_id res chain seq x y z
N MET A 1 -27.09 -23.86 -34.72
CA MET A 1 -26.45 -23.74 -33.39
C MET A 1 -25.46 -22.60 -33.46
N SER A 2 -25.86 -21.36 -33.14
CA SER A 2 -24.92 -20.24 -33.06
C SER A 2 -24.19 -20.35 -31.73
N GLU A 3 -22.89 -20.61 -31.77
CA GLU A 3 -22.02 -20.44 -30.60
C GLU A 3 -22.22 -19.03 -30.06
N SER A 4 -22.81 -18.94 -28.87
CA SER A 4 -22.83 -17.73 -28.07
C SER A 4 -21.38 -17.45 -27.67
N ALA A 5 -20.68 -16.68 -28.51
CA ALA A 5 -19.37 -16.14 -28.20
C ALA A 5 -19.54 -15.29 -26.94
N LYS A 6 -19.21 -15.88 -25.77
CA LYS A 6 -19.27 -15.21 -24.48
C LYS A 6 -18.46 -13.92 -24.60
N THR A 7 -19.15 -12.79 -24.65
CA THR A 7 -18.51 -11.48 -24.70
C THR A 7 -17.60 -11.41 -23.48
N PRO A 8 -16.29 -11.17 -23.66
CA PRO A 8 -15.36 -11.20 -22.56
C PRO A 8 -15.76 -10.12 -21.55
N ILE A 9 -15.80 -10.50 -20.27
CA ILE A 9 -16.21 -9.61 -19.15
C ILE A 9 -15.43 -8.29 -19.18
N PHE A 10 -14.14 -8.36 -19.53
CA PHE A 10 -13.25 -7.22 -19.65
C PHE A 10 -12.72 -7.11 -21.08
N THR A 11 -12.57 -5.88 -21.58
CA THR A 11 -11.82 -5.62 -22.82
C THR A 11 -10.33 -5.90 -22.62
N LEU A 12 -9.56 -6.00 -23.71
CA LEU A 12 -8.10 -6.18 -23.62
C LEU A 12 -7.40 -5.00 -22.92
N SER A 13 -7.88 -3.77 -23.15
CA SER A 13 -7.36 -2.57 -22.48
C SER A 13 -7.68 -2.55 -20.98
N GLU A 14 -8.89 -2.96 -20.59
CA GLU A 14 -9.29 -3.10 -19.20
C GLU A 14 -8.47 -4.18 -18.49
N LYS A 15 -8.31 -5.36 -19.11
CA LYS A 15 -7.46 -6.43 -18.56
C LYS A 15 -6.04 -5.95 -18.35
N ARG A 16 -5.44 -5.31 -19.36
CA ARG A 16 -4.07 -4.76 -19.26
C ARG A 16 -3.97 -3.76 -18.11
N SER A 17 -4.94 -2.88 -17.96
CA SER A 17 -4.97 -1.87 -16.88
C SER A 17 -5.09 -2.51 -15.51
N ILE A 18 -6.00 -3.47 -15.35
CA ILE A 18 -6.20 -4.22 -14.10
C ILE A 18 -4.92 -4.97 -13.73
N TYR A 19 -4.38 -5.80 -14.61
CA TYR A 19 -3.16 -6.57 -14.31
C TYR A 19 -1.97 -5.68 -14.01
N SER A 20 -1.80 -4.59 -14.77
CA SER A 20 -0.72 -3.64 -14.54
C SER A 20 -0.84 -2.98 -13.16
N LEU A 21 -1.99 -2.38 -12.85
CA LEU A 21 -2.17 -1.70 -11.57
C LEU A 21 -2.20 -2.66 -10.37
N SER A 22 -2.70 -3.88 -10.54
CA SER A 22 -2.55 -4.96 -9.55
C SER A 22 -1.09 -5.31 -9.33
N GLY A 23 -0.26 -5.40 -10.37
CA GLY A 23 1.18 -5.59 -10.21
C GLY A 23 1.87 -4.43 -9.49
N VAL A 24 1.50 -3.19 -9.81
CA VAL A 24 2.03 -1.99 -9.14
C VAL A 24 1.73 -2.03 -7.65
N LEU A 25 0.46 -2.27 -7.28
CA LEU A 25 0.03 -2.39 -5.89
C LEU A 25 0.65 -3.59 -5.21
N PHE A 26 0.75 -4.74 -5.88
CA PHE A 26 1.38 -5.93 -5.35
C PHE A 26 2.81 -5.63 -4.90
N PHE A 27 3.68 -5.13 -5.78
CA PHE A 27 5.07 -4.84 -5.41
C PHE A 27 5.16 -3.76 -4.33
N ARG A 28 4.33 -2.73 -4.39
CA ARG A 28 4.31 -1.63 -3.42
C ARG A 28 3.84 -2.07 -2.03
N MET A 29 2.84 -2.94 -1.96
CA MET A 29 2.30 -3.45 -0.70
C MET A 29 3.16 -4.58 -0.15
N PHE A 30 3.67 -5.47 -1.01
CA PHE A 30 4.63 -6.51 -0.64
C PHE A 30 5.86 -5.89 0.03
N SER A 31 6.41 -4.84 -0.58
CA SER A 31 7.50 -4.04 -0.03
C SER A 31 7.24 -3.51 1.38
N LEU A 32 6.03 -2.97 1.60
CA LEU A 32 5.61 -2.42 2.91
C LEU A 32 5.46 -3.54 3.93
N PHE A 33 4.74 -4.61 3.57
CA PHE A 33 4.41 -5.72 4.45
C PHE A 33 5.61 -6.56 4.85
N LEU A 34 6.62 -6.65 3.97
CA LEU A 34 7.83 -7.40 4.24
C LEU A 34 8.57 -6.82 5.45
N LEU A 35 8.49 -5.51 5.65
CA LEU A 35 9.19 -4.85 6.73
C LEU A 35 8.42 -4.94 8.07
N LEU A 36 7.08 -5.06 8.03
CA LEU A 36 6.23 -4.97 9.24
C LEU A 36 6.62 -5.91 10.40
N PRO A 37 6.78 -7.23 10.19
CA PRO A 37 7.01 -8.15 11.31
C PRO A 37 8.44 -8.10 11.86
N VAL A 38 9.40 -7.60 11.07
CA VAL A 38 10.83 -7.64 11.40
C VAL A 38 11.41 -6.28 11.76
N PHE A 39 10.76 -5.17 11.36
CA PHE A 39 11.29 -3.82 11.55
C PHE A 39 11.66 -3.52 12.99
N SER A 40 10.76 -3.78 13.94
CA SER A 40 10.96 -3.40 15.33
C SER A 40 12.09 -4.18 15.99
N VAL A 41 12.38 -5.39 15.51
CA VAL A 41 13.49 -6.22 16.00
C VAL A 41 14.80 -5.73 15.39
N LEU A 42 14.84 -5.61 14.06
CA LEU A 42 16.04 -5.21 13.32
C LEU A 42 16.45 -3.74 13.58
N ALA A 43 15.50 -2.86 13.88
CA ALA A 43 15.77 -1.45 14.17
C ALA A 43 16.37 -1.21 15.57
N MET A 44 16.38 -2.21 16.45
CA MET A 44 17.05 -2.12 17.75
C MET A 44 18.58 -2.04 17.63
N ASP A 45 19.13 -2.53 16.51
CA ASP A 45 20.56 -2.50 16.24
C ASP A 45 21.06 -1.13 15.76
N LEU A 46 20.15 -0.18 15.50
CA LEU A 46 20.50 1.18 15.10
C LEU A 46 21.04 2.00 16.29
N GLU A 47 21.97 2.89 16.01
CA GLU A 47 22.50 3.82 16.99
C GLU A 47 21.39 4.73 17.55
N GLY A 48 21.32 4.79 18.88
CA GLY A 48 20.31 5.57 19.61
C GLY A 48 18.92 4.95 19.61
N ALA A 49 18.74 3.72 19.12
CA ALA A 49 17.46 3.06 19.08
C ALA A 49 16.87 2.87 20.49
N THR A 50 15.61 3.29 20.64
CA THR A 50 14.78 2.99 21.80
C THR A 50 13.43 2.50 21.30
N PRO A 51 12.69 1.70 22.09
CA PRO A 51 11.33 1.26 21.69
C PRO A 51 10.42 2.43 21.30
N PHE A 52 10.55 3.56 22.00
CA PHE A 52 9.82 4.78 21.67
C PHE A 52 10.22 5.33 20.29
N LEU A 53 11.51 5.49 19.99
CA LEU A 53 11.97 6.03 18.71
C LEU A 53 11.69 5.09 17.53
N ILE A 54 11.72 3.77 17.75
CA ILE A 54 11.29 2.78 16.75
C ILE A 54 9.79 2.94 16.46
N GLY A 55 8.98 3.11 17.51
CA GLY A 55 7.56 3.45 17.37
C GLY A 55 7.33 4.75 16.59
N VAL A 56 8.14 5.78 16.85
CA VAL A 56 8.13 7.04 16.09
C VAL A 56 8.53 6.81 14.63
N ALA A 57 9.55 6.00 14.33
CA ALA A 57 9.97 5.69 12.96
C ALA A 57 8.86 4.94 12.19
N PHE A 58 8.22 3.98 12.85
CA PHE A 58 7.09 3.24 12.29
C PHE A 58 5.88 4.17 12.05
N GLY A 59 5.57 5.03 13.03
CA GLY A 59 4.51 6.02 12.96
C GLY A 59 4.74 7.11 11.94
N ALA A 60 5.97 7.59 11.77
CA ALA A 60 6.35 8.64 10.82
C ALA A 60 5.93 8.30 9.38
N TYR A 61 6.14 7.05 8.99
CA TYR A 61 5.68 6.52 7.70
C TYR A 61 4.15 6.58 7.57
N GLY A 62 3.43 6.02 8.54
CA GLY A 62 1.96 5.97 8.51
C GLY A 62 1.32 7.37 8.56
N LEU A 63 1.87 8.27 9.38
CA LEU A 63 1.42 9.65 9.52
C LEU A 63 1.59 10.42 8.21
N THR A 64 2.79 10.43 7.64
CA THR A 64 3.03 11.12 6.36
C THR A 64 2.18 10.55 5.25
N GLN A 65 2.08 9.22 5.15
CA GLN A 65 1.24 8.57 4.15
C GLN A 65 -0.22 8.96 4.32
N GLY A 66 -0.76 8.93 5.54
CA GLY A 66 -2.14 9.31 5.82
C GLY A 66 -2.43 10.78 5.48
N PHE A 67 -1.58 11.70 5.91
CA PHE A 67 -1.76 13.14 5.64
C PHE A 67 -1.62 13.49 4.16
N LEU A 68 -0.68 12.86 3.44
CA LEU A 68 -0.41 13.17 2.04
C LEU A 68 -1.30 12.41 1.06
N GLN A 69 -2.01 11.36 1.50
CA GLN A 69 -2.90 10.57 0.63
C GLN A 69 -3.97 11.42 -0.06
N LEU A 70 -4.56 12.38 0.67
CA LEU A 70 -5.60 13.25 0.13
C LEU A 70 -5.01 14.36 -0.78
N PRO A 71 -3.97 15.11 -0.36
CA PRO A 71 -3.25 16.03 -1.25
C PRO A 71 -2.77 15.40 -2.55
N PHE A 72 -2.18 14.20 -2.49
CA PHE A 72 -1.71 13.50 -3.70
C PHE A 72 -2.86 13.04 -4.58
N GLY A 73 -3.98 12.60 -3.99
CA GLY A 73 -5.20 12.32 -4.74
C GLY A 73 -5.69 13.55 -5.51
N MET A 74 -5.81 14.71 -4.85
CA MET A 74 -6.21 15.97 -5.47
C MET A 74 -5.23 16.44 -6.55
N TRP A 75 -3.93 16.31 -6.28
CA TRP A 75 -2.91 16.67 -7.26
C TRP A 75 -2.96 15.77 -8.48
N SER A 76 -3.27 14.49 -8.29
CA SER A 76 -3.40 13.51 -9.37
C SER A 76 -4.54 13.81 -10.33
N ASP A 77 -5.63 14.40 -9.83
CA ASP A 77 -6.76 14.86 -10.66
C ASP A 77 -6.37 16.04 -11.56
N ARG A 78 -5.32 16.80 -11.21
CA ARG A 78 -4.88 18.02 -11.90
C ARG A 78 -3.63 17.83 -12.77
N ALA A 79 -2.64 17.09 -12.28
CA ALA A 79 -1.38 16.87 -12.99
C ALA A 79 -1.38 15.58 -13.83
N GLY A 80 -2.40 14.74 -13.65
CA GLY A 80 -2.51 13.43 -14.27
C GLY A 80 -2.10 12.32 -13.30
N ARG A 81 -2.93 11.28 -13.23
CA ARG A 81 -2.77 10.20 -12.24
C ARG A 81 -1.49 9.41 -12.41
N LYS A 82 -1.13 9.07 -13.65
CA LYS A 82 0.11 8.31 -13.92
C LYS A 82 1.35 9.06 -13.45
N LEU A 83 1.43 10.37 -13.69
CA LEU A 83 2.56 11.20 -13.27
C LEU A 83 2.70 11.22 -11.75
N VAL A 84 1.60 11.39 -11.01
CA VAL A 84 1.64 11.40 -9.55
C VAL A 84 2.01 10.03 -8.98
N ILE A 85 1.59 8.92 -9.60
CA ILE A 85 2.03 7.56 -9.23
C ILE A 85 3.55 7.43 -9.42
N VAL A 86 4.08 7.86 -10.56
CA VAL A 86 5.52 7.82 -10.87
C VAL A 86 6.32 8.61 -9.82
N ILE A 87 5.89 9.84 -9.50
CA ILE A 87 6.56 10.69 -8.52
C ILE A 87 6.47 10.08 -7.12
N GLY A 88 5.31 9.58 -6.72
CA GLY A 88 5.13 8.93 -5.42
C GLY A 88 5.96 7.65 -5.26
N LEU A 89 6.08 6.83 -6.33
CA LEU A 89 7.00 5.68 -6.33
C LEU A 89 8.45 6.13 -6.26
N GLY A 90 8.84 7.19 -6.96
CA GLY A 90 10.18 7.78 -6.88
C GLY A 90 10.53 8.23 -5.46
N LEU A 91 9.63 8.92 -4.77
CA LEU A 91 9.80 9.32 -3.37
C LEU A 91 9.90 8.12 -2.43
N PHE A 92 9.07 7.09 -2.65
CA PHE A 92 9.15 5.84 -1.90
C PHE A 92 10.51 5.15 -2.10
N ILE A 93 10.98 5.05 -3.34
CA ILE A 93 12.30 4.49 -3.68
C ILE A 93 13.42 5.29 -3.01
N ALA A 94 13.40 6.62 -3.13
CA ALA A 94 14.40 7.49 -2.53
C ALA A 94 14.48 7.33 -1.00
N GLY A 95 13.32 7.23 -0.34
CA GLY A 95 13.27 6.98 1.10
C GLY A 95 13.76 5.59 1.50
N ASN A 96 13.59 4.57 0.66
CA ASN A 96 14.14 3.23 0.91
C ASN A 96 15.65 3.18 0.68
N PHE A 97 16.16 3.84 -0.37
CA PHE A 97 17.58 4.01 -0.57
C PHE A 97 18.23 4.76 0.59
N LEU A 98 17.63 5.86 1.07
CA LEU A 98 18.14 6.56 2.25
C LEU A 98 18.16 5.63 3.48
N ALA A 99 17.07 4.90 3.73
CA ALA A 99 16.98 3.97 4.86
C ALA A 99 17.99 2.81 4.80
N ALA A 100 18.45 2.45 3.61
CA ALA A 100 19.43 1.38 3.43
C ALA A 100 20.87 1.74 3.87
N PHE A 101 21.17 3.03 3.98
CA PHE A 101 22.54 3.52 4.28
C PHE A 101 22.62 4.31 5.58
N VAL A 102 21.62 4.17 6.47
CA VAL A 102 21.59 4.89 7.74
C VAL A 102 21.74 3.94 8.90
N ASP A 103 22.67 4.27 9.79
CA ASP A 103 22.95 3.47 10.99
C ASP A 103 22.37 4.11 12.27
N SER A 104 21.70 5.27 12.16
CA SER A 104 21.07 5.98 13.27
C SER A 104 19.55 5.98 13.16
N ILE A 105 18.86 5.78 14.29
CA ILE A 105 17.39 5.80 14.35
C ILE A 105 16.80 7.15 13.94
N HIS A 106 17.51 8.26 14.16
CA HIS A 106 17.03 9.59 13.78
C HIS A 106 17.00 9.78 12.27
N TRP A 107 18.05 9.31 11.57
CA TRP A 107 18.07 9.30 10.11
C TRP A 107 17.10 8.27 9.53
N MET A 108 16.89 7.15 10.22
CA MET A 108 15.84 6.19 9.86
C MET A 108 14.45 6.84 9.93
N ILE A 109 14.16 7.64 10.95
CA ILE A 109 12.90 8.40 11.05
C ILE A 109 12.75 9.32 9.83
N VAL A 110 13.78 10.09 9.47
CA VAL A 110 13.75 10.97 8.28
C VAL A 110 13.50 10.16 7.00
N ALA A 111 14.15 9.01 6.85
CA ALA A 111 13.94 8.12 5.71
C ALA A 111 12.48 7.59 5.67
N ARG A 112 11.90 7.25 6.82
CA ARG A 112 10.50 6.83 6.94
C ARG A 112 9.52 7.95 6.61
N PHE A 113 9.80 9.19 7.03
CA PHE A 113 9.04 10.38 6.61
C PHE A 113 9.06 10.51 5.08
N LEU A 114 10.25 10.43 4.46
CA LEU A 114 10.40 10.52 3.01
C LEU A 114 9.65 9.40 2.29
N GLN A 115 9.75 8.15 2.77
CA GLN A 115 9.00 7.03 2.19
C GLN A 115 7.49 7.25 2.22
N GLY A 116 6.95 7.72 3.35
CA GLY A 116 5.51 7.90 3.48
C GLY A 116 4.96 9.04 2.61
N THR A 117 5.80 9.95 2.12
CA THR A 117 5.39 10.92 1.08
C THR A 117 4.98 10.27 -0.24
N GLY A 118 5.40 9.02 -0.50
CA GLY A 118 4.98 8.22 -1.65
C GLY A 118 3.57 7.65 -1.55
N ALA A 119 2.59 8.51 -1.21
CA ALA A 119 1.20 8.15 -0.93
C ALA A 119 0.37 7.96 -2.22
N ILE A 120 0.56 6.84 -2.91
CA ILE A 120 -0.04 6.60 -4.25
C ILE A 120 -1.39 5.85 -4.24
N SER A 121 -1.83 5.30 -3.12
CA SER A 121 -2.96 4.35 -3.07
C SER A 121 -4.28 4.93 -3.60
N SER A 122 -4.65 6.15 -3.18
CA SER A 122 -5.84 6.85 -3.68
C SER A 122 -5.75 7.11 -5.19
N THR A 123 -4.57 7.49 -5.67
CA THR A 123 -4.33 7.77 -7.10
C THR A 123 -4.45 6.50 -7.95
N VAL A 124 -3.97 5.35 -7.46
CA VAL A 124 -4.09 4.07 -8.17
C VAL A 124 -5.56 3.63 -8.24
N LEU A 125 -6.29 3.70 -7.12
CA LEU A 125 -7.72 3.38 -7.08
C LEU A 125 -8.56 4.28 -7.98
N ALA A 126 -8.17 5.54 -8.12
CA ALA A 126 -8.84 6.45 -9.01
C ALA A 126 -8.46 6.22 -10.49
N LEU A 127 -7.20 5.86 -10.77
CA LEU A 127 -6.75 5.54 -12.13
C LEU A 127 -7.42 4.27 -12.66
N ILE A 128 -7.60 3.24 -11.83
CA ILE A 128 -8.35 2.06 -12.27
C ILE A 128 -9.81 2.42 -12.59
N ALA A 129 -10.43 3.32 -11.83
CA ALA A 129 -11.80 3.75 -12.07
C ALA A 129 -11.93 4.53 -13.39
N ASP A 130 -10.90 5.28 -13.78
CA ASP A 130 -10.86 5.98 -15.07
C ASP A 130 -10.60 5.02 -16.24
N LEU A 131 -9.84 3.95 -16.03
CA LEU A 131 -9.47 2.97 -17.06
C LEU A 131 -10.45 1.80 -17.20
N THR A 132 -11.48 1.74 -16.35
CA THR A 132 -12.49 0.66 -16.36
C THR A 132 -13.90 1.21 -16.39
N ARG A 133 -14.78 0.52 -17.14
CA ARG A 133 -16.18 0.91 -17.25
C ARG A 133 -16.93 0.68 -15.93
N PRO A 134 -17.95 1.50 -15.60
CA PRO A 134 -18.68 1.42 -14.33
C PRO A 134 -19.19 0.02 -13.96
N GLU A 135 -19.59 -0.78 -14.96
CA GLU A 135 -20.17 -2.11 -14.77
C GLU A 135 -19.15 -3.13 -14.23
N VAL A 136 -17.86 -2.90 -14.47
CA VAL A 136 -16.78 -3.81 -14.10
C VAL A 136 -15.86 -3.25 -13.01
N ARG A 137 -16.04 -1.99 -12.60
CA ARG A 137 -15.22 -1.31 -11.57
C ARG A 137 -15.13 -2.09 -10.27
N THR A 138 -16.24 -2.65 -9.79
CA THR A 138 -16.24 -3.46 -8.55
C THR A 138 -15.34 -4.68 -8.69
N ARG A 139 -15.35 -5.35 -9.84
CA ARG A 139 -14.48 -6.51 -10.11
C ARG A 139 -13.01 -6.10 -10.27
N ALA A 140 -12.75 -4.94 -10.89
CA ALA A 140 -11.41 -4.37 -10.99
C ALA A 140 -10.83 -4.03 -9.61
N ASN A 141 -11.63 -3.39 -8.74
CA ASN A 141 -11.25 -3.09 -7.36
C ASN A 141 -11.04 -4.37 -6.53
N ALA A 142 -11.85 -5.41 -6.75
CA ALA A 142 -11.64 -6.72 -6.13
C ALA A 142 -10.30 -7.35 -6.55
N ALA A 143 -9.92 -7.24 -7.82
CA ALA A 143 -8.63 -7.74 -8.31
C ALA A 143 -7.44 -6.97 -7.70
N LEU A 144 -7.56 -5.64 -7.54
CA LEU A 144 -6.58 -4.85 -6.80
C LEU A 144 -6.49 -5.30 -5.34
N GLY A 145 -7.63 -5.43 -4.65
CA GLY A 145 -7.68 -5.92 -3.26
C GLY A 145 -7.06 -7.30 -3.09
N ALA A 146 -7.38 -8.24 -3.99
CA ALA A 146 -6.78 -9.57 -4.01
C ALA A 146 -5.25 -9.51 -4.15
N SER A 147 -4.73 -8.65 -5.04
CA SER A 147 -3.28 -8.47 -5.18
C SER A 147 -2.62 -7.96 -3.90
N VAL A 148 -3.28 -7.09 -3.12
CA VAL A 148 -2.79 -6.63 -1.82
C VAL A 148 -2.82 -7.76 -0.79
N GLY A 149 -3.88 -8.58 -0.76
CA GLY A 149 -3.98 -9.73 0.14
C GLY A 149 -2.90 -10.79 -0.13
N ILE A 150 -2.66 -11.11 -1.41
CA ILE A 150 -1.59 -12.03 -1.81
C ILE A 150 -0.22 -11.45 -1.43
N ALA A 151 0.00 -10.15 -1.69
CA ALA A 151 1.23 -9.47 -1.27
C ALA A 151 1.46 -9.57 0.24
N PHE A 152 0.41 -9.37 1.05
CA PHE A 152 0.48 -9.51 2.50
C PHE A 152 0.88 -10.93 2.89
N ALA A 153 0.19 -11.95 2.39
CA ALA A 153 0.44 -13.36 2.75
C ALA A 153 1.89 -13.76 2.45
N LEU A 154 2.36 -13.47 1.24
CA LEU A 154 3.71 -13.80 0.81
C LEU A 154 4.76 -13.01 1.59
N ALA A 155 4.54 -11.72 1.80
CA ALA A 155 5.49 -10.87 2.51
C ALA A 155 5.62 -11.27 3.98
N PHE A 156 4.52 -11.53 4.68
CA PHE A 156 4.55 -11.90 6.09
C PHE A 156 5.28 -13.23 6.33
N GLY A 157 5.10 -14.20 5.43
CA GLY A 157 5.82 -15.47 5.49
C GLY A 157 7.30 -15.34 5.13
N ALA A 158 7.63 -14.51 4.15
CA ALA A 158 9.02 -14.35 3.67
C ALA A 158 9.86 -13.39 4.53
N ALA A 159 9.22 -12.50 5.29
CA ALA A 159 9.90 -11.43 6.02
C ALA A 159 10.95 -11.90 7.03
N PRO A 160 10.70 -12.91 7.90
CA PRO A 160 11.73 -13.39 8.84
C PRO A 160 12.96 -13.94 8.12
N PHE A 161 12.75 -14.74 7.08
CA PHE A 161 13.83 -15.33 6.27
C PHE A 161 14.72 -14.25 5.64
N PHE A 162 14.11 -13.25 4.99
CA PHE A 162 14.87 -12.14 4.40
C PHE A 162 15.48 -11.22 5.46
N GLY A 163 14.82 -11.04 6.60
CA GLY A 163 15.32 -10.22 7.70
C GLY A 163 16.58 -10.79 8.34
N GLU A 164 16.63 -12.11 8.58
CA GLU A 164 17.82 -12.79 9.09
C GLU A 164 18.97 -12.77 8.08
N TRP A 165 18.69 -12.98 6.79
CA TRP A 165 19.73 -13.07 5.77
C TRP A 165 20.30 -11.71 5.34
N LEU A 166 19.45 -10.69 5.20
CA LEU A 166 19.82 -9.37 4.66
C LEU A 166 20.06 -8.31 5.74
N GLY A 167 19.54 -8.51 6.95
CA GLY A 167 19.48 -7.47 7.98
C GLY A 167 18.63 -6.27 7.57
N LEU A 168 18.59 -5.23 8.42
CA LEU A 168 17.74 -4.06 8.19
C LEU A 168 18.07 -3.31 6.88
N ASN A 169 19.36 -3.01 6.69
CA ASN A 169 19.85 -2.22 5.56
C ASN A 169 19.62 -2.97 4.24
N GLY A 170 19.92 -4.27 4.21
CA GLY A 170 19.68 -5.11 3.03
C GLY A 170 18.20 -5.28 2.70
N MET A 171 17.31 -5.31 3.70
CA MET A 171 15.87 -5.30 3.47
C MET A 171 15.40 -4.00 2.79
N PHE A 172 15.90 -2.85 3.23
CA PHE A 172 15.57 -1.57 2.59
C PHE A 172 16.09 -1.49 1.14
N LEU A 173 17.28 -2.01 0.85
CA LEU A 173 17.77 -2.13 -0.54
C LEU A 173 16.86 -3.03 -1.38
N MET A 174 16.48 -4.20 -0.85
CA MET A 174 15.59 -5.11 -1.57
C MET A 174 14.24 -4.46 -1.86
N ILE A 175 13.68 -3.75 -0.88
CA ILE A 175 12.45 -2.98 -1.06
C ILE A 175 12.62 -1.89 -2.13
N ALA A 176 13.75 -1.19 -2.15
CA ALA A 176 14.03 -0.19 -3.18
C ALA A 176 14.05 -0.81 -4.59
N VAL A 177 14.65 -1.99 -4.75
CA VAL A 177 14.68 -2.75 -6.02
C VAL A 177 13.28 -3.22 -6.43
N LEU A 178 12.49 -3.77 -5.50
CA LEU A 178 11.11 -4.18 -5.77
C LEU A 178 10.22 -2.99 -6.15
N SER A 179 10.47 -1.84 -5.53
CA SER A 179 9.78 -0.59 -5.84
C SER A 179 10.19 -0.04 -7.21
N LEU A 180 11.45 -0.20 -7.61
CA LEU A 180 11.90 0.11 -8.95
C LEU A 180 11.21 -0.77 -10.00
N ALA A 181 10.99 -2.05 -9.71
CA ALA A 181 10.20 -2.93 -10.58
C ALA A 181 8.76 -2.42 -10.74
N SER A 182 8.14 -1.97 -9.65
CA SER A 182 6.82 -1.31 -9.68
C SER A 182 6.83 -0.04 -10.55
N LEU A 183 7.87 0.79 -10.41
CA LEU A 183 8.03 2.00 -11.22
C LEU A 183 8.17 1.68 -12.72
N VAL A 184 9.00 0.70 -13.07
CA VAL A 184 9.17 0.24 -14.46
C VAL A 184 7.84 -0.25 -15.01
N LEU A 185 7.09 -1.04 -14.25
CA LEU A 185 5.77 -1.53 -14.63
C LEU A 185 4.81 -0.36 -14.93
N VAL A 186 4.78 0.67 -14.08
CA VAL A 186 3.97 1.88 -14.34
C VAL A 186 4.37 2.54 -15.65
N LEU A 187 5.67 2.73 -15.88
CA LEU A 187 6.16 3.44 -17.06
C LEU A 187 5.84 2.68 -18.35
N THR A 188 6.00 1.36 -18.38
CA THR A 188 5.87 0.55 -19.60
C THR A 188 4.46 0.04 -19.87
N THR A 189 3.72 -0.41 -18.85
CA THR A 189 2.48 -1.18 -19.08
C THR A 189 1.21 -0.37 -18.83
N VAL A 190 1.23 0.57 -17.88
CA VAL A 190 0.04 1.36 -17.50
C VAL A 190 -0.29 2.38 -18.61
N PRO A 191 -1.48 2.31 -19.23
CA PRO A 191 -1.87 3.27 -20.25
C PRO A 191 -2.10 4.65 -19.65
N ASN A 192 -1.84 5.69 -20.44
CA ASN A 192 -2.31 7.03 -20.10
C ASN A 192 -3.82 7.09 -20.33
N PRO A 193 -4.62 7.59 -19.38
CA PRO A 193 -6.04 7.78 -19.61
C PRO A 193 -6.25 8.78 -20.76
N GLU A 194 -7.11 8.43 -21.71
CA GLU A 194 -7.47 9.30 -22.84
C GLU A 194 -8.23 10.52 -22.30
N THR A 195 -7.54 11.67 -22.26
CA THR A 195 -8.10 13.01 -22.01
C THR A 195 -9.23 13.07 -20.96
N ILE A 196 -8.87 12.91 -19.69
CA ILE A 196 -9.71 13.46 -18.63
C ILE A 196 -9.57 14.98 -18.75
N LYS A 197 -10.66 15.70 -19.02
CA LYS A 197 -10.70 17.16 -18.82
C LYS A 197 -10.23 17.40 -17.40
N LEU A 198 -8.98 17.84 -17.23
CA LEU A 198 -8.42 18.21 -15.94
C LEU A 198 -9.45 19.14 -15.29
N LEU A 199 -10.09 18.66 -14.22
CA LEU A 199 -11.20 19.42 -13.63
C LEU A 199 -10.64 20.80 -13.25
N PRO A 200 -11.28 21.91 -13.66
CA PRO A 200 -10.84 23.25 -13.31
C PRO A 200 -11.08 23.57 -11.82
N GLN A 201 -11.23 22.55 -10.98
CA GLN A 201 -11.62 22.75 -9.60
C GLN A 201 -10.43 23.19 -8.76
N LYS A 202 -10.39 24.50 -8.50
CA LYS A 202 -9.79 25.14 -7.32
C LYS A 202 -10.48 24.68 -6.01
N VAL A 203 -10.86 23.40 -5.87
CA VAL A 203 -11.33 22.90 -4.59
C VAL A 203 -10.14 22.85 -3.63
N SER A 204 -10.28 23.60 -2.53
CA SER A 204 -9.34 23.60 -1.42
C SER A 204 -9.49 22.31 -0.61
N PHE A 205 -8.39 21.82 -0.02
CA PHE A 205 -8.36 20.68 0.91
C PHE A 205 -9.49 20.76 1.94
N TRP A 206 -9.68 21.95 2.51
CA TRP A 206 -10.71 22.22 3.52
C TRP A 206 -12.14 22.04 3.00
N ASN A 207 -12.38 22.36 1.72
CA ASN A 207 -13.69 22.20 1.12
C ASN A 207 -14.01 20.73 0.86
N MET A 208 -13.02 19.94 0.44
CA MET A 208 -13.17 18.48 0.32
C MET A 208 -13.39 17.82 1.68
N ALA A 209 -12.60 18.20 2.70
CA ALA A 209 -12.79 17.70 4.06
C ALA A 209 -14.21 18.01 4.55
N LYS A 210 -14.68 19.26 4.40
CA LYS A 210 -16.08 19.64 4.71
C LYS A 210 -17.11 18.83 3.92
N MET A 211 -16.82 18.50 2.66
CA MET A 211 -17.71 17.70 1.82
C MET A 211 -17.87 16.28 2.35
N VAL A 212 -16.77 15.63 2.76
CA VAL A 212 -16.80 14.30 3.39
C VAL A 212 -17.70 14.29 4.62
N TRP A 213 -17.64 15.34 5.46
CA TRP A 213 -18.48 15.44 6.64
C TRP A 213 -19.96 15.72 6.34
N LYS A 214 -20.24 16.48 5.27
CA LYS A 214 -21.60 16.88 4.88
C LYS A 214 -22.37 15.81 4.12
N VAL A 215 -21.70 15.02 3.27
CA VAL A 215 -22.36 14.01 2.42
C VAL A 215 -22.48 12.70 3.19
N PRO A 216 -23.69 12.22 3.53
CA PRO A 216 -23.87 11.03 4.38
C PRO A 216 -23.20 9.78 3.79
N ALA A 217 -23.30 9.56 2.48
CA ALA A 217 -22.69 8.41 1.82
C ALA A 217 -21.15 8.39 1.95
N LEU A 218 -20.49 9.54 1.77
CA LEU A 218 -19.03 9.65 1.94
C LEU A 218 -18.64 9.41 3.39
N ARG A 219 -19.38 9.99 4.33
CA ARG A 219 -19.17 9.78 5.75
C ARG A 219 -19.32 8.31 6.14
N THR A 220 -20.34 7.61 5.64
CA THR A 220 -20.55 6.18 5.90
C THR A 220 -19.41 5.33 5.34
N ILE A 221 -18.95 5.61 4.11
CA ILE A 221 -17.82 4.89 3.53
C ILE A 221 -16.53 5.14 4.31
N SER A 222 -16.26 6.39 4.71
CA SER A 222 -15.08 6.74 5.52
C SER A 222 -15.11 6.06 6.90
N TRP A 223 -16.26 6.07 7.58
CA TRP A 223 -16.42 5.35 8.85
C TRP A 223 -16.30 3.84 8.69
N GLY A 224 -16.89 3.27 7.63
CA GLY A 224 -16.75 1.85 7.33
C GLY A 224 -15.30 1.45 7.11
N GLY A 225 -14.54 2.24 6.34
CA GLY A 225 -13.10 2.04 6.14
C GLY A 225 -12.31 2.16 7.44
N PHE A 226 -12.62 3.14 8.28
CA PHE A 226 -11.99 3.30 9.59
C PHE A 226 -12.26 2.12 10.52
N VAL A 227 -13.52 1.70 10.66
CA VAL A 227 -13.90 0.57 11.51
C VAL A 227 -13.28 -0.73 11.01
N CYS A 228 -13.27 -0.96 9.69
CA CYS A 228 -12.61 -2.12 9.09
C CYS A 228 -11.10 -2.12 9.37
N GLY A 229 -10.41 -1.00 9.15
CA GLY A 229 -8.98 -0.89 9.39
C GLY A 229 -8.59 -0.99 10.87
N ALA A 230 -9.35 -0.34 11.75
CA ALA A 230 -9.17 -0.42 13.20
C ALA A 230 -9.45 -1.83 13.73
N GLY A 231 -10.50 -2.49 13.22
CA GLY A 231 -10.83 -3.87 13.51
C GLY A 231 -9.72 -4.83 13.09
N LEU A 232 -9.25 -4.71 11.84
CA LEU A 232 -8.13 -5.51 11.34
C LEU A 232 -6.88 -5.33 12.22
N SER A 233 -6.50 -4.08 12.53
CA SER A 233 -5.34 -3.78 13.37
C SER A 233 -5.48 -4.35 14.78
N SER A 234 -6.68 -4.25 15.37
CA SER A 234 -6.99 -4.79 16.70
C SER A 234 -6.90 -6.32 16.71
N THR A 235 -7.39 -6.99 15.67
CA THR A 235 -7.30 -8.44 15.51
C THR A 235 -5.84 -8.90 15.45
N PHE A 236 -5.02 -8.27 14.61
CA PHE A 236 -3.59 -8.58 14.50
C PHE A 236 -2.80 -8.30 15.79
N PHE A 237 -3.30 -7.40 16.66
CA PHE A 237 -2.68 -7.11 17.94
C PHE A 237 -3.13 -8.05 19.06
N LEU A 238 -4.43 -8.35 19.15
CA LEU A 238 -5.02 -9.11 20.25
C LEU A 238 -4.86 -10.63 20.06
N ILE A 239 -5.01 -11.15 18.83
CA ILE A 239 -4.94 -12.59 18.58
C ILE A 239 -3.59 -13.19 19.03
N PRO A 240 -2.41 -12.63 18.69
CA PRO A 240 -1.14 -13.19 19.17
C PRO A 240 -1.05 -13.25 20.68
N MET A 241 -1.55 -12.24 21.40
CA MET A 241 -1.53 -12.22 22.86
C MET A 241 -2.42 -13.32 23.46
N ILE A 242 -3.63 -13.48 22.94
CA ILE A 242 -4.56 -14.51 23.40
C ILE A 242 -3.99 -15.90 23.15
N LEU A 243 -3.38 -16.13 21.97
CA LEU A 243 -2.81 -17.43 21.62
C LEU A 243 -1.63 -17.82 22.53
N VAL A 244 -0.75 -16.88 22.85
CA VAL A 244 0.36 -17.13 23.79
C VAL A 244 -0.16 -17.47 25.18
N GLN A 245 -1.22 -16.81 25.66
CA GLN A 245 -1.87 -17.15 26.94
C GLN A 245 -2.47 -18.56 26.95
N HIS A 246 -2.86 -19.08 25.79
CA HIS A 246 -3.37 -20.44 25.63
C HIS A 246 -2.27 -21.47 25.29
N GLY A 247 -1.00 -21.10 25.43
CA GLY A 247 0.14 -22.02 25.30
C GLY A 247 0.63 -22.24 23.87
N PHE A 248 0.16 -21.47 22.87
CA PHE A 248 0.71 -21.54 21.52
C PHE A 248 2.10 -20.91 21.47
N GLU A 249 3.05 -21.63 20.86
CA GLU A 249 4.35 -21.05 20.55
C GLU A 249 4.23 -20.01 19.43
N ARG A 250 5.07 -18.97 19.47
CA ARG A 250 5.10 -17.91 18.46
C ARG A 250 5.32 -18.46 17.05
N ALA A 251 6.04 -19.58 16.94
CA ALA A 251 6.30 -20.28 15.69
C ALA A 251 5.07 -20.99 15.10
N GLU A 252 4.00 -21.21 15.87
CA GLU A 252 2.80 -21.92 15.39
C GLU A 252 1.70 -20.98 14.89
N MET A 253 1.85 -19.66 15.08
CA MET A 253 0.83 -18.67 14.74
C MET A 253 0.44 -18.68 13.26
N TRP A 254 1.34 -19.09 12.35
CA TRP A 254 1.03 -19.21 10.92
C TRP A 254 -0.08 -20.24 10.65
N LYS A 255 -0.25 -21.26 11.49
CA LYS A 255 -1.30 -22.27 11.37
C LYS A 255 -2.70 -21.68 11.52
N ILE A 256 -2.83 -20.51 12.15
CA ILE A 256 -4.11 -19.80 12.34
C ILE A 256 -4.25 -18.67 11.33
N TYR A 257 -3.18 -17.88 11.11
CA TYR A 257 -3.23 -16.78 10.15
C TYR A 257 -3.36 -17.25 8.70
N LEU A 258 -2.69 -18.34 8.31
CA LEU A 258 -2.73 -18.82 6.94
C LEU A 258 -4.13 -19.30 6.53
N PRO A 259 -4.85 -20.16 7.29
CA PRO A 259 -6.22 -20.53 6.96
C PRO A 259 -7.19 -19.34 7.02
N MET A 260 -7.02 -18.41 7.97
CA MET A 260 -7.84 -17.21 8.06
C MET A 260 -7.72 -16.34 6.80
N MET A 261 -6.50 -16.20 6.27
CA MET A 261 -6.26 -15.48 5.02
C MET A 261 -6.82 -16.19 3.78
N LEU A 262 -6.82 -17.53 3.77
CA LEU A 262 -7.33 -18.33 2.65
C LEU A 262 -8.86 -18.45 2.65
N ALA A 263 -9.50 -18.43 3.82
CA ALA A 263 -10.94 -18.55 3.97
C ALA A 263 -11.70 -17.28 3.56
N GLY A 264 -11.06 -16.10 3.67
CA GLY A 264 -11.63 -14.80 3.30
C GLY A 264 -12.49 -14.20 4.39
#